data_AF-A0A965RRE3-F1
#
_entry.id   AF-A0A965RRE3-F1
#
_cell.length_a   1.000
_cell.length_b   1.000
_cell.length_c   1.000
_cell.angle_alpha   90.00
_cell.angle_beta   90.00
_cell.angle_gamma   90.00
#
_symmetry.space_group_name_H-M   'P 1'
#
loop_
_entity.id
_entity.type
_entity.pdbx_description
1 polymer ?
#
loop_
_entity_poly.entity_id
_entity_poly.type
_entity_poly.pdbx_seq_one_letter_code
_entity_poly.pdbx_strand_id
1 'polypeptide(L)'
;MPFFGVVSANTGFRAECLFVKLGTHLQLPERSAWRVCGAMKNFLITLILSVLSLVGCNKNSTSGFSTKIGIVLDGSVPEDQRDLIDLDLSNLSRLNLSVNSSDLQVLNVNSFSGPELVSWLTTRVRFIVGEDFDYAEQASIVGTLSYRPQIFSSTLLDDDFLAQNSLVTIMVNIGSALYRYGKNNSEVLTLDVGGQRVYIRSPRVGVIQIGEGLFTSWSVRGTSKNTVANSLIRLSVFFHEARHSDGNGDNVTFPHAMCPDWHDYRGNYSCDSSANGPYVVDSIMLRNLRSACVGCSNTEIQTFKAFQADAESRLLPGSTYKDIRPEQIP
;
A
#
# COMPACT_ATOMS: atom_id res chain seq x y z
N MET A 1 6.55 38.55 -20.13
CA MET A 1 7.15 37.21 -19.90
C MET A 1 6.26 36.19 -20.60
N PRO A 2 6.83 35.30 -21.41
CA PRO A 2 6.19 34.91 -22.67
C PRO A 2 5.27 33.69 -22.56
N PHE A 3 4.28 33.73 -23.44
CA PHE A 3 3.33 32.68 -23.79
C PHE A 3 4.04 31.41 -24.30
N PHE A 4 3.55 30.24 -23.90
CA PHE A 4 3.81 28.99 -24.59
C PHE A 4 2.50 28.44 -25.17
N GLY A 5 2.50 28.30 -26.49
CA GLY A 5 1.42 27.72 -27.28
C GLY A 5 1.47 26.20 -27.29
N VAL A 6 0.28 25.61 -27.35
CA VAL A 6 0.06 24.17 -27.50
C VAL A 6 0.27 23.80 -28.98
N VAL A 7 1.30 22.98 -29.25
CA VAL A 7 1.48 22.32 -30.54
C VAL A 7 0.96 20.89 -30.41
N SER A 8 -0.11 20.61 -31.14
CA SER A 8 -0.62 19.25 -31.36
C SER A 8 0.30 18.53 -32.35
N ALA A 9 1.00 17.51 -31.87
CA ALA A 9 1.80 16.62 -32.71
C ALA A 9 1.08 15.28 -32.87
N ASN A 10 0.54 15.09 -34.06
CA ASN A 10 -0.07 13.86 -34.56
C ASN A 10 1.07 12.93 -35.01
N THR A 11 1.44 11.93 -34.21
CA THR A 11 2.49 10.96 -34.56
C THR A 11 1.88 9.59 -34.82
N GLY A 12 1.65 9.31 -36.10
CA GLY A 12 1.39 7.96 -36.60
C GLY A 12 2.61 7.06 -36.38
N PHE A 13 2.37 5.91 -35.75
CA PHE A 13 3.34 4.83 -35.65
C PHE A 13 3.66 4.30 -37.06
N ARG A 14 4.90 4.51 -37.52
CA ARG A 14 5.52 3.73 -38.60
C ARG A 14 6.44 2.70 -37.96
N ALA A 15 6.14 1.43 -38.17
CA ALA A 15 7.05 0.34 -37.85
C ALA A 15 8.19 0.33 -38.88
N GLU A 16 9.38 0.77 -38.49
CA GLU A 16 10.61 0.56 -39.25
C GLU A 16 11.12 -0.86 -38.96
N CYS A 17 11.12 -1.71 -39.98
CA CYS A 17 11.76 -3.02 -39.91
C CYS A 17 13.28 -2.86 -40.00
N LEU A 18 13.96 -3.28 -38.93
CA LEU A 18 15.41 -3.40 -38.85
C LEU A 18 15.91 -4.49 -39.82
N PHE A 19 16.59 -4.09 -40.90
CA PHE A 19 17.29 -5.03 -41.78
C PHE A 19 18.72 -5.25 -41.28
N VAL A 20 18.99 -6.45 -40.75
CA VAL A 20 20.35 -6.92 -40.44
C VAL A 20 21.01 -7.36 -41.75
N LYS A 21 22.08 -6.66 -42.14
CA LYS A 21 22.89 -6.96 -43.32
C LYS A 21 24.01 -7.95 -42.94
N LEU A 22 23.76 -9.25 -43.09
CA LEU A 22 24.81 -10.27 -43.03
C LEU A 22 25.40 -10.43 -44.43
N GLY A 23 26.71 -10.21 -44.54
CA GLY A 23 27.46 -10.44 -45.76
C GLY A 23 27.72 -11.93 -45.99
N THR A 24 27.69 -12.34 -47.26
CA THR A 24 28.66 -13.27 -47.88
C THR A 24 28.32 -13.41 -49.37
N HIS A 25 29.30 -13.08 -50.21
CA HIS A 25 29.27 -13.32 -51.64
C HIS A 25 29.55 -14.81 -51.89
N LEU A 26 28.52 -15.56 -52.29
CA LEU A 26 28.65 -16.89 -52.90
C LEU A 26 27.74 -16.90 -54.14
N GLN A 27 28.37 -16.92 -55.31
CA GLN A 27 27.70 -17.07 -56.60
C GLN A 27 27.19 -18.50 -56.73
N LEU A 28 25.88 -18.67 -56.96
CA LEU A 28 25.30 -19.88 -57.54
C LEU A 28 24.23 -19.52 -58.58
N PRO A 29 24.07 -20.35 -59.62
CA PRO A 29 23.40 -19.97 -60.85
C PRO A 29 21.88 -20.13 -60.80
N GLU A 30 21.25 -19.40 -61.71
CA GLU A 30 19.84 -19.42 -62.03
C GLU A 30 19.27 -20.83 -62.26
N ARG A 31 18.07 -21.05 -61.71
CA ARG A 31 16.84 -21.55 -62.38
C ARG A 31 16.04 -22.45 -61.45
N SER A 32 14.87 -21.96 -61.02
CA SER A 32 13.58 -22.65 -61.13
C SER A 32 12.58 -22.00 -60.16
N ALA A 33 11.83 -21.03 -60.66
CA ALA A 33 10.70 -20.44 -59.97
C ALA A 33 9.54 -21.46 -59.92
N TRP A 34 9.40 -22.13 -58.77
CA TRP A 34 8.19 -22.88 -58.44
C TRP A 34 7.29 -22.05 -57.54
N ARG A 35 6.04 -21.91 -58.00
CA ARG A 35 4.91 -21.31 -57.29
C ARG A 35 4.65 -22.06 -55.98
N VAL A 36 5.03 -21.48 -54.84
CA VAL A 36 4.46 -21.82 -53.52
C VAL A 36 4.29 -20.52 -52.73
N CYS A 37 3.31 -19.67 -53.11
CA CYS A 37 3.10 -18.38 -52.45
C CYS A 37 1.69 -18.18 -51.86
N GLY A 38 0.89 -19.25 -51.69
CA GLY A 38 -0.43 -19.15 -51.06
C GLY A 38 -0.48 -19.66 -49.62
N ALA A 39 0.14 -20.80 -49.33
CA ALA A 39 -0.06 -21.51 -48.06
C ALA A 39 0.86 -21.05 -46.92
N MET A 40 2.09 -20.58 -47.22
CA MET A 40 3.05 -20.20 -46.18
C MET A 40 2.75 -18.86 -45.49
N LYS A 41 2.05 -17.93 -46.16
CA LYS A 41 1.66 -16.65 -45.53
C LYS A 41 0.60 -16.86 -44.43
N ASN A 42 -0.34 -17.77 -44.66
CA ASN A 42 -1.36 -18.08 -43.66
C ASN A 42 -0.74 -18.79 -42.45
N PHE A 43 0.20 -19.72 -42.67
CA PHE A 43 0.85 -20.43 -41.57
C PHE A 43 1.68 -19.50 -40.65
N LEU A 44 2.38 -18.52 -41.20
CA LEU A 44 3.18 -17.58 -40.41
C LEU A 44 2.29 -16.61 -39.61
N ILE A 45 1.17 -16.16 -40.18
CA ILE A 45 0.20 -15.30 -39.49
C ILE A 45 -0.51 -16.07 -38.37
N THR A 46 -0.88 -17.33 -38.59
CA THR A 46 -1.46 -18.20 -37.55
C THR A 46 -0.44 -18.48 -36.45
N LEU A 47 0.84 -18.68 -36.77
CA LEU A 47 1.90 -18.85 -35.79
C LEU A 47 2.09 -17.58 -34.93
N ILE A 48 2.17 -16.40 -35.55
CA ILE A 48 2.31 -15.12 -34.83
C ILE A 48 1.08 -14.83 -33.96
N LEU A 49 -0.14 -15.08 -34.43
CA LEU A 49 -1.36 -14.94 -33.63
C LEU A 49 -1.42 -15.97 -32.49
N SER A 50 -0.95 -17.20 -32.71
CA SER A 50 -0.90 -18.23 -31.66
C SER A 50 0.15 -17.90 -30.58
N VAL A 51 1.31 -17.37 -30.95
CA VAL A 51 2.33 -16.88 -30.01
C VAL A 51 1.83 -15.64 -29.27
N LEU A 52 1.16 -14.70 -29.93
CA LEU A 52 0.53 -13.56 -29.27
C LEU A 52 -0.65 -13.97 -28.36
N SER A 53 -1.34 -15.06 -28.64
CA SER A 53 -2.38 -15.63 -27.76
C SER A 53 -1.82 -16.41 -26.58
N LEU A 54 -0.59 -16.94 -26.68
CA LEU A 54 0.14 -17.57 -25.57
C LEU A 54 0.88 -16.55 -24.70
N VAL A 55 1.22 -15.38 -25.26
CA VAL A 55 1.57 -14.17 -24.51
C VAL A 55 0.31 -13.39 -24.11
N GLY A 56 -0.88 -13.96 -24.38
CA GLY A 56 -2.16 -13.45 -23.94
C GLY A 56 -2.06 -13.19 -22.46
N CYS A 57 -2.20 -11.91 -22.10
CA CYS A 57 -2.05 -11.36 -20.76
C CYS A 57 -2.65 -12.32 -19.75
N ASN A 58 -1.80 -13.16 -19.15
CA ASN A 58 -2.20 -14.03 -18.07
C ASN A 58 -2.51 -13.05 -16.96
N LYS A 59 -3.79 -12.64 -16.83
CA LYS A 59 -4.27 -11.77 -15.77
C LYS A 59 -3.62 -12.30 -14.52
N ASN A 60 -2.69 -11.50 -13.97
CA ASN A 60 -1.77 -11.85 -12.91
C ASN A 60 -2.45 -12.83 -11.97
N SER A 61 -1.83 -13.99 -11.78
CA SER A 61 -2.35 -15.05 -10.91
C SER A 61 -2.97 -14.42 -9.67
N THR A 62 -4.30 -14.46 -9.55
CA THR A 62 -5.03 -13.86 -8.43
C THR A 62 -4.77 -14.63 -7.13
N SER A 63 -3.98 -15.71 -7.18
CA SER A 63 -3.55 -16.43 -6.01
C SER A 63 -2.69 -15.53 -5.13
N GLY A 64 -3.20 -15.14 -3.97
CA GLY A 64 -2.42 -14.41 -2.99
C GLY A 64 -1.23 -15.23 -2.48
N PHE A 65 -0.19 -14.53 -2.04
CA PHE A 65 1.02 -15.08 -1.44
C PHE A 65 0.95 -14.89 0.07
N SER A 66 1.12 -15.94 0.87
CA SER A 66 1.14 -15.79 2.33
C SER A 66 2.55 -15.49 2.82
N THR A 67 2.72 -14.42 3.60
CA THR A 67 3.97 -14.10 4.29
C THR A 67 4.24 -15.11 5.40
N LYS A 68 5.48 -15.14 5.92
CA LYS A 68 5.87 -16.02 7.04
C LYS A 68 5.05 -15.82 8.31
N ILE A 69 4.39 -14.67 8.47
CA ILE A 69 3.52 -14.38 9.62
C ILE A 69 2.03 -14.51 9.30
N GLY A 70 1.66 -14.98 8.10
CA GLY A 70 0.28 -15.29 7.73
C GLY A 70 -0.53 -14.13 7.13
N ILE A 71 0.11 -12.99 6.79
CA ILE A 71 -0.55 -11.91 6.02
C ILE A 71 -0.57 -12.32 4.55
N VAL A 72 -1.68 -12.08 3.84
CA VAL A 72 -1.83 -12.40 2.42
C VAL A 72 -1.46 -11.18 1.57
N LEU A 73 -0.48 -11.33 0.69
CA LEU A 73 -0.13 -10.36 -0.35
C LEU A 73 -0.91 -10.69 -1.61
N ASP A 74 -1.70 -9.75 -2.12
CA ASP A 74 -2.42 -9.91 -3.38
C ASP A 74 -1.46 -9.96 -4.59
N GLY A 75 -1.92 -10.54 -5.70
CA GLY A 75 -1.15 -10.62 -6.95
C GLY A 75 -0.78 -9.26 -7.54
N SER A 76 -1.47 -8.17 -7.14
CA SER A 76 -1.14 -6.79 -7.49
C SER A 76 0.15 -6.27 -6.84
N VAL A 77 0.65 -6.86 -5.75
CA VAL A 77 1.90 -6.42 -5.12
C VAL A 77 3.09 -6.89 -5.98
N PRO A 78 3.97 -6.00 -6.49
CA PRO A 78 5.14 -6.39 -7.27
C PRO A 78 6.07 -7.37 -6.54
N GLU A 79 6.69 -8.31 -7.27
CA GLU A 79 7.49 -9.39 -6.67
C GLU A 79 8.64 -8.88 -5.79
N ASP A 80 9.37 -7.88 -6.26
CA ASP A 80 10.48 -7.26 -5.51
C ASP A 80 9.98 -6.60 -4.20
N GLN A 81 8.77 -6.05 -4.20
CA GLN A 81 8.14 -5.51 -3.00
C GLN A 81 7.64 -6.61 -2.07
N ARG A 82 7.08 -7.71 -2.60
CA ARG A 82 6.64 -8.87 -1.79
C ARG A 82 7.79 -9.45 -0.98
N ASP A 83 8.94 -9.62 -1.60
CA ASP A 83 10.13 -10.15 -0.93
C ASP A 83 10.63 -9.23 0.19
N LEU A 84 10.63 -7.91 -0.05
CA LEU A 84 10.99 -6.93 0.97
C LEU A 84 9.99 -6.93 2.14
N ILE A 85 8.69 -6.99 1.86
CA ILE A 85 7.65 -7.03 2.89
C ILE A 85 7.74 -8.32 3.71
N ASP A 86 7.91 -9.48 3.08
CA ASP A 86 8.09 -10.74 3.81
C ASP A 86 9.35 -10.71 4.67
N LEU A 87 10.44 -10.12 4.15
CA LEU A 87 11.66 -9.92 4.93
C LEU A 87 11.40 -9.02 6.15
N ASP A 88 10.75 -7.86 5.97
CA ASP A 88 10.43 -6.92 7.04
C ASP A 88 9.56 -7.56 8.12
N LEU A 89 8.47 -8.21 7.73
CA LEU A 89 7.55 -8.88 8.64
C LEU A 89 8.23 -10.06 9.35
N SER A 90 9.16 -10.76 8.69
CA SER A 90 9.96 -11.80 9.34
C SER A 90 10.98 -11.23 10.34
N ASN A 91 11.52 -10.03 10.09
CA ASN A 91 12.42 -9.34 11.02
C ASN A 91 11.67 -8.97 12.32
N LEU A 92 10.38 -8.62 12.22
CA LEU A 92 9.55 -8.26 13.37
C LEU A 92 9.58 -9.35 14.46
N SER A 93 9.47 -10.62 14.07
CA SER A 93 9.47 -11.77 15.00
C SER A 93 10.73 -11.90 15.85
N ARG A 94 11.84 -11.29 15.41
CA ARG A 94 13.16 -11.35 16.06
C ARG A 94 13.43 -10.20 17.01
N LEU A 95 12.56 -9.19 17.04
CA LEU A 95 12.74 -8.04 17.91
C LEU A 95 12.55 -8.41 19.38
N ASN A 96 13.35 -7.82 20.24
CA ASN A 96 13.15 -7.88 21.69
C ASN A 96 13.76 -6.63 22.30
N LEU A 97 12.92 -5.62 22.56
CA LEU A 97 13.36 -4.31 23.01
C LEU A 97 12.75 -3.97 24.36
N SER A 98 13.54 -3.31 25.22
CA SER A 98 13.01 -2.68 26.43
C SER A 98 12.47 -1.31 26.07
N VAL A 99 11.21 -1.05 26.37
CA VAL A 99 10.53 0.22 26.05
C VAL A 99 9.79 0.74 27.28
N ASN A 100 9.39 2.01 27.23
CA ASN A 100 8.65 2.65 28.33
C ASN A 100 7.24 2.08 28.47
N SER A 101 6.73 1.99 29.71
CA SER A 101 5.38 1.49 29.97
C SER A 101 4.27 2.33 29.32
N SER A 102 4.50 3.63 29.13
CA SER A 102 3.60 4.51 28.37
C SER A 102 3.44 4.08 26.92
N ASP A 103 4.52 3.60 26.30
CA ASP A 103 4.54 3.19 24.89
C ASP A 103 3.78 1.87 24.73
N LEU A 104 4.00 0.95 25.68
CA LEU A 104 3.25 -0.31 25.79
C LEU A 104 1.75 -0.05 25.96
N GLN A 105 1.37 0.94 26.77
CA GLN A 105 -0.01 1.31 26.98
C GLN A 105 -0.67 1.80 25.69
N VAL A 106 -0.02 2.70 24.93
CA VAL A 106 -0.55 3.21 23.65
C VAL A 106 -0.75 2.09 22.64
N LEU A 107 0.23 1.19 22.52
CA LEU A 107 0.11 0.01 21.66
C LEU A 107 -0.90 -1.01 22.21
N ASN A 108 -1.20 -0.96 23.51
CA ASN A 108 -1.98 -1.98 24.23
C ASN A 108 -1.36 -3.37 24.09
N VAL A 109 -0.08 -3.45 24.45
CA VAL A 109 0.73 -4.67 24.54
C VAL A 109 1.41 -4.72 25.91
N ASN A 110 1.82 -5.90 26.35
CA ASN A 110 2.51 -6.12 27.62
C ASN A 110 4.03 -6.01 27.49
N SER A 111 4.56 -6.24 26.30
CA SER A 111 5.97 -6.20 25.97
C SER A 111 6.20 -5.74 24.53
N PHE A 112 7.39 -5.21 24.26
CA PHE A 112 7.84 -4.90 22.89
C PHE A 112 8.67 -6.06 22.34
N SER A 113 8.09 -7.26 22.40
CA SER A 113 8.71 -8.49 21.89
C SER A 113 8.15 -8.84 20.51
N GLY A 114 8.97 -9.48 19.68
CA GLY A 114 8.61 -9.88 18.32
C GLY A 114 7.32 -10.69 18.25
N PRO A 115 7.11 -11.74 19.07
CA PRO A 115 5.85 -12.49 19.08
C PRO A 115 4.62 -11.63 19.38
N GLU A 116 4.71 -10.71 20.34
CA GLU A 116 3.59 -9.85 20.71
C GLU A 116 3.30 -8.79 19.63
N LEU A 117 4.34 -8.21 19.04
CA LEU A 117 4.22 -7.28 17.91
C LEU A 117 3.64 -7.96 16.66
N VAL A 118 4.05 -9.20 16.37
CA VAL A 118 3.46 -10.00 15.28
C VAL A 118 1.99 -10.28 15.56
N SER A 119 1.63 -10.68 16.78
CA SER A 119 0.22 -10.88 17.17
C SER A 119 -0.58 -9.58 17.07
N TRP A 120 0.02 -8.46 17.46
CA TRP A 120 -0.63 -7.15 17.39
C TRP A 120 -0.93 -6.76 15.95
N LEU A 121 0.04 -6.95 15.05
CA LEU A 121 -0.10 -6.61 13.64
C LEU A 121 -1.07 -7.56 12.90
N THR A 122 -0.93 -8.87 13.09
CA THR A 122 -1.74 -9.87 12.36
C THR A 122 -3.21 -9.90 12.79
N THR A 123 -3.53 -9.38 13.97
CA THR A 123 -4.93 -9.16 14.38
C THR A 123 -5.59 -7.93 13.75
N ARG A 124 -4.80 -7.08 13.06
CA ARG A 124 -5.25 -5.81 12.46
C ARG A 124 -5.03 -5.75 10.96
N VAL A 125 -4.08 -6.50 10.43
CA VAL A 125 -3.71 -6.55 9.02
C VAL A 125 -3.76 -8.00 8.58
N ARG A 126 -4.56 -8.26 7.54
CA ARG A 126 -4.77 -9.59 6.96
C ARG A 126 -4.37 -9.65 5.50
N PHE A 127 -4.55 -8.55 4.79
CA PHE A 127 -4.30 -8.44 3.36
C PHE A 127 -3.45 -7.21 3.05
N ILE A 128 -2.55 -7.34 2.09
CA ILE A 128 -1.79 -6.24 1.51
C ILE A 128 -1.98 -6.29 -0.01
N VAL A 129 -2.34 -5.16 -0.60
CA VAL A 129 -2.54 -5.00 -2.04
C VAL A 129 -1.53 -3.99 -2.61
N GLY A 130 -1.24 -4.12 -3.90
CA GLY A 130 -0.32 -3.24 -4.61
C GLY A 130 -0.92 -1.86 -4.89
N GLU A 131 -0.06 -0.96 -5.34
CA GLU A 131 -0.44 0.43 -5.69
C GLU A 131 -1.54 0.49 -6.75
N ASP A 132 -1.45 -0.35 -7.78
CA ASP A 132 -2.42 -0.41 -8.89
C ASP A 132 -3.71 -1.18 -8.55
N PHE A 133 -3.93 -1.55 -7.29
CA PHE A 133 -5.16 -2.24 -6.90
C PHE A 133 -6.36 -1.30 -6.96
N ASP A 134 -7.24 -1.50 -7.94
CA ASP A 134 -8.47 -0.74 -8.10
C ASP A 134 -9.55 -1.25 -7.14
N TYR A 135 -9.54 -0.75 -5.91
CA TYR A 135 -10.54 -1.13 -4.91
C TYR A 135 -11.96 -0.70 -5.30
N ALA A 136 -12.14 0.29 -6.20
CA ALA A 136 -13.46 0.73 -6.63
C ALA A 136 -14.09 -0.29 -7.59
N GLU A 137 -13.30 -0.87 -8.50
CA GLU A 137 -13.72 -1.99 -9.35
C GLU A 137 -13.91 -3.28 -8.55
N GLN A 138 -13.05 -3.55 -7.56
CA GLN A 138 -13.11 -4.78 -6.77
C GLN A 138 -14.15 -4.77 -5.65
N ALA A 139 -14.63 -3.59 -5.23
CA ALA A 139 -15.63 -3.47 -4.18
C ALA A 139 -17.04 -3.72 -4.73
N SER A 140 -17.88 -4.37 -3.91
CA SER A 140 -19.29 -4.59 -4.26
C SER A 140 -20.17 -4.48 -3.03
N ILE A 141 -21.36 -3.88 -3.18
CA ILE A 141 -22.38 -3.84 -2.13
C ILE A 141 -23.10 -5.19 -2.13
N VAL A 142 -23.11 -5.88 -0.99
CA VAL A 142 -23.71 -7.22 -0.87
C VAL A 142 -24.94 -7.26 0.03
N GLY A 143 -25.28 -6.14 0.67
CA GLY A 143 -26.48 -6.03 1.47
C GLY A 143 -26.61 -4.68 2.16
N THR A 144 -27.82 -4.39 2.61
CA THR A 144 -28.11 -3.28 3.51
C THR A 144 -28.14 -3.81 4.94
N LEU A 145 -27.53 -3.08 5.86
CA LEU A 145 -27.56 -3.37 7.28
C LEU A 145 -27.94 -2.07 7.97
N SER A 146 -28.94 -2.12 8.85
CA SER A 146 -29.31 -0.94 9.63
C SER A 146 -28.22 -0.69 10.67
N TYR A 147 -27.23 0.13 10.34
CA TYR A 147 -26.37 0.72 11.36
C TYR A 147 -27.25 1.66 12.17
N ARG A 148 -27.08 1.68 13.50
CA ARG A 148 -27.65 2.76 14.31
C ARG A 148 -26.66 3.92 14.21
N PRO A 149 -26.88 4.95 13.38
CA PRO A 149 -25.92 6.03 13.28
C PRO A 149 -25.95 6.79 14.61
N GLN A 150 -24.85 6.70 15.36
CA GLN A 150 -24.51 7.84 16.22
C GLN A 150 -24.10 8.95 15.26
N ILE A 151 -24.74 10.11 15.37
CA ILE A 151 -24.61 11.22 14.43
C ILE A 151 -23.14 11.63 14.39
N PHE A 152 -22.44 11.23 13.34
CA PHE A 152 -21.10 11.73 13.06
C PHE A 152 -21.20 13.05 12.32
N SER A 153 -20.38 14.00 12.75
CA SER A 153 -19.98 15.12 11.92
C SER A 153 -19.36 14.54 10.64
N SER A 154 -20.21 14.32 9.67
CA SER A 154 -19.92 13.92 8.30
C SER A 154 -19.08 15.03 7.68
N THR A 155 -17.77 14.97 7.85
CA THR A 155 -16.91 15.55 6.83
C THR A 155 -16.85 14.51 5.72
N LEU A 156 -17.56 14.88 4.66
CA LEU A 156 -17.95 14.12 3.49
C LEU A 156 -16.82 13.23 2.98
N LEU A 157 -17.14 11.96 2.75
CA LEU A 157 -16.44 11.14 1.76
C LEU A 157 -16.91 11.62 0.38
N ASP A 158 -16.54 12.84 -0.01
CA ASP A 158 -16.39 13.12 -1.43
C ASP A 158 -15.17 12.32 -1.91
N ASP A 159 -15.10 11.99 -3.21
CA ASP A 159 -13.94 11.33 -3.86
C ASP A 159 -12.57 11.98 -3.52
N ASP A 160 -12.61 13.18 -2.93
CA ASP A 160 -11.51 13.91 -2.30
C ASP A 160 -10.79 13.21 -1.13
N PHE A 161 -11.31 12.13 -0.54
CA PHE A 161 -10.57 11.41 0.53
C PHE A 161 -9.22 10.84 0.04
N LEU A 162 -9.13 10.45 -1.24
CA LEU A 162 -7.86 10.12 -1.89
C LEU A 162 -7.35 11.23 -2.83
N ALA A 163 -8.21 12.14 -3.28
CA ALA A 163 -7.82 13.17 -4.26
C ALA A 163 -7.16 14.42 -3.64
N GLN A 164 -7.05 14.52 -2.31
CA GLN A 164 -6.42 15.67 -1.67
C GLN A 164 -4.88 15.62 -1.74
N ASN A 165 -4.37 16.36 -2.73
CA ASN A 165 -3.10 17.08 -2.79
C ASN A 165 -1.82 16.25 -2.93
N SER A 166 -1.12 16.40 -4.07
CA SER A 166 0.35 16.32 -4.36
C SER A 166 1.32 15.51 -3.45
N LEU A 167 0.83 14.61 -2.61
CA LEU A 167 1.55 13.90 -1.57
C LEU A 167 1.65 12.46 -2.03
N VAL A 168 2.88 11.96 -2.04
CA VAL A 168 3.15 10.57 -2.39
C VAL A 168 2.50 9.70 -1.32
N THR A 169 1.49 8.91 -1.68
CA THR A 169 0.87 7.94 -0.77
C THR A 169 1.92 6.93 -0.33
N ILE A 170 2.04 6.72 0.98
CA ILE A 170 2.97 5.74 1.55
C ILE A 170 2.25 4.40 1.66
N MET A 171 1.16 4.37 2.43
CA MET A 171 0.22 3.26 2.54
C MET A 171 -1.15 3.82 2.92
N VAL A 172 -2.20 3.03 2.75
CA VAL A 172 -3.54 3.35 3.24
C VAL A 172 -4.31 2.10 3.62
N ASN A 173 -4.94 2.11 4.78
CA ASN A 173 -5.86 1.06 5.21
C ASN A 173 -7.24 1.19 4.50
N ILE A 174 -7.32 0.73 3.25
CA ILE A 174 -8.56 0.75 2.47
C ILE A 174 -9.69 -0.07 3.11
N GLY A 175 -9.36 -1.13 3.85
CA GLY A 175 -10.37 -1.93 4.56
C GLY A 175 -11.15 -1.10 5.58
N SER A 176 -10.45 -0.26 6.33
CA SER A 176 -11.04 0.67 7.28
C SER A 176 -11.81 1.81 6.60
N ALA A 177 -11.29 2.35 5.50
CA ALA A 177 -12.00 3.37 4.72
C ALA A 177 -13.34 2.83 4.18
N LEU A 178 -13.33 1.63 3.57
CA LEU A 178 -14.54 0.96 3.07
C LEU A 178 -15.51 0.61 4.19
N TYR A 179 -15.02 0.18 5.36
CA TYR A 179 -15.88 -0.06 6.52
C TYR A 179 -16.63 1.21 6.93
N ARG A 180 -15.92 2.33 7.04
CA ARG A 180 -16.51 3.64 7.38
C ARG A 180 -17.53 4.09 6.34
N TYR A 181 -17.22 3.91 5.05
CA TYR A 181 -18.16 4.18 3.97
C TYR A 181 -19.43 3.35 4.13
N GLY A 182 -19.31 2.04 4.32
CA GLY A 182 -20.46 1.15 4.53
C GLY A 182 -21.28 1.53 5.75
N LYS A 183 -20.62 1.86 6.87
CA LYS A 183 -21.28 2.33 8.09
C LYS A 183 -22.11 3.59 7.86
N ASN A 184 -21.57 4.57 7.13
CA ASN A 184 -22.28 5.83 6.84
C ASN A 184 -23.46 5.63 5.89
N ASN A 185 -23.36 4.70 4.95
CA ASN A 185 -24.41 4.42 3.96
C ASN A 185 -25.37 3.29 4.35
N SER A 186 -25.18 2.69 5.52
CA SER A 186 -25.93 1.52 5.95
C SER A 186 -25.79 0.29 5.03
N GLU A 187 -24.57 0.07 4.54
CA GLU A 187 -24.21 -0.96 3.58
C GLU A 187 -23.13 -1.90 4.15
N VAL A 188 -23.13 -3.13 3.67
CA VAL A 188 -21.98 -4.04 3.78
C VAL A 188 -21.37 -4.25 2.42
N LEU A 189 -20.07 -3.97 2.36
CA LEU A 189 -19.26 -4.14 1.19
C LEU A 189 -18.52 -5.47 1.25
N THR A 190 -18.18 -5.99 0.08
CA THR A 190 -17.15 -7.00 -0.09
C THR A 190 -16.02 -6.46 -0.93
N LEU A 191 -14.83 -7.00 -0.75
CA LEU A 191 -13.66 -6.75 -1.58
C LEU A 191 -13.08 -8.09 -2.03
N ASP A 192 -12.85 -8.24 -3.32
CA ASP A 192 -12.18 -9.43 -3.87
C ASP A 192 -10.64 -9.19 -3.82
N VAL A 193 -9.94 -9.92 -2.94
CA VAL A 193 -8.50 -9.74 -2.67
C VAL A 193 -7.82 -11.09 -2.45
N GLY A 194 -6.66 -11.31 -3.10
CA GLY A 194 -5.92 -12.57 -3.04
C GLY A 194 -6.73 -13.77 -3.51
N GLY A 195 -7.68 -13.55 -4.44
CA GLY A 195 -8.61 -14.56 -4.94
C GLY A 195 -9.72 -14.92 -3.95
N GLN A 196 -9.91 -14.15 -2.88
CA GLN A 196 -10.91 -14.37 -1.86
C GLN A 196 -11.88 -13.20 -1.79
N ARG A 197 -13.17 -13.50 -1.67
CA ARG A 197 -14.18 -12.49 -1.36
C ARG A 197 -14.20 -12.21 0.13
N VAL A 198 -13.82 -11.01 0.52
CA VAL A 198 -13.72 -10.57 1.92
C VAL A 198 -14.86 -9.64 2.26
N TYR A 199 -15.63 -9.95 3.31
CA TYR A 199 -16.71 -9.09 3.80
C TYR A 199 -16.17 -8.02 4.74
N ILE A 200 -16.48 -6.75 4.46
CA ILE A 200 -16.04 -5.60 5.24
C ILE A 200 -17.03 -5.34 6.39
N ARG A 201 -16.94 -6.14 7.46
CA ARG A 201 -17.86 -6.06 8.62
C ARG A 201 -17.27 -5.43 9.88
N SER A 202 -15.98 -5.12 9.84
CA SER A 202 -15.23 -4.51 10.93
C SER A 202 -14.03 -3.79 10.32
N PRO A 203 -13.52 -2.72 10.95
CA PRO A 203 -12.24 -2.12 10.54
C PRO A 203 -11.08 -3.13 10.59
N ARG A 204 -11.18 -4.19 11.42
CA ARG A 204 -10.19 -5.29 11.47
C ARG A 204 -10.24 -6.28 10.31
N VAL A 205 -10.97 -5.96 9.25
CA VAL A 205 -10.79 -6.65 7.98
C VAL A 205 -9.34 -6.54 7.50
N GLY A 206 -8.67 -5.41 7.79
CA GLY A 206 -7.23 -5.26 7.68
C GLY A 206 -6.69 -5.39 6.27
N VAL A 207 -7.19 -4.57 5.34
CA VAL A 207 -6.69 -4.51 3.97
C VAL A 207 -5.91 -3.22 3.80
N ILE A 208 -4.60 -3.34 3.60
CA ILE A 208 -3.71 -2.19 3.38
C ILE A 208 -3.29 -2.16 1.92
N GLN A 209 -3.40 -0.99 1.28
CA GLN A 209 -2.82 -0.71 -0.03
C GLN A 209 -1.47 -0.01 0.16
N ILE A 210 -0.45 -0.52 -0.54
CA ILE A 210 0.86 0.12 -0.60
C ILE A 210 0.78 1.27 -1.62
N GLY A 211 1.38 2.41 -1.31
CA GLY A 211 1.65 3.45 -2.31
C GLY A 211 3.14 3.55 -2.64
N GLU A 212 3.47 4.28 -3.70
CA GLU A 212 4.86 4.48 -4.18
C GLU A 212 5.81 4.92 -3.06
N GLY A 213 5.30 5.71 -2.10
CA GLY A 213 6.08 6.34 -1.04
C GLY A 213 6.79 5.36 -0.12
N LEU A 214 6.23 4.16 0.11
CA LEU A 214 6.77 3.17 1.05
C LEU A 214 8.20 2.75 0.72
N PHE A 215 8.53 2.68 -0.57
CA PHE A 215 9.85 2.24 -1.06
C PHE A 215 10.67 3.38 -1.69
N THR A 216 10.18 4.61 -1.63
CA THR A 216 10.83 5.79 -2.24
C THR A 216 11.01 6.90 -1.20
N SER A 217 10.01 7.78 -1.03
CA SER A 217 10.07 8.96 -0.15
C SER A 217 10.21 8.61 1.33
N TRP A 218 9.65 7.48 1.76
CA TRP A 218 9.72 6.98 3.14
C TRP A 218 10.86 5.99 3.35
N SER A 219 12.04 6.33 2.84
CA SER A 219 13.25 5.52 2.96
C SER A 219 14.51 6.38 3.13
N VAL A 220 15.58 5.77 3.62
CA VAL A 220 16.88 6.42 3.73
C VAL A 220 17.49 6.57 2.33
N ARG A 221 17.48 7.79 1.83
CA ARG A 221 18.00 8.13 0.49
C ARG A 221 19.43 7.65 0.29
N GLY A 222 19.69 7.08 -0.87
CA GLY A 222 21.03 6.60 -1.26
C GLY A 222 21.45 5.27 -0.63
N THR A 223 20.55 4.59 0.08
CA THR A 223 20.79 3.24 0.62
C THR A 223 19.95 2.19 -0.11
N SER A 224 20.33 0.91 0.01
CA SER A 224 19.53 -0.18 -0.55
C SER A 224 18.18 -0.31 0.16
N LYS A 225 17.11 -0.67 -0.57
CA LYS A 225 15.77 -0.86 0.01
C LYS A 225 15.73 -1.95 1.11
N ASN A 226 16.65 -2.93 1.05
CA ASN A 226 16.73 -4.05 1.98
C ASN A 226 17.63 -3.80 3.21
N THR A 227 18.09 -2.56 3.48
CA THR A 227 18.83 -2.28 4.72
C THR A 227 17.94 -2.45 5.96
N VAL A 228 18.57 -2.74 7.09
CA VAL A 228 17.89 -2.84 8.39
C VAL A 228 17.13 -1.56 8.73
N ALA A 229 17.73 -0.39 8.46
CA ALA A 229 17.07 0.90 8.69
C ALA A 229 15.77 1.04 7.90
N ASN A 230 15.81 0.77 6.59
CA ASN A 230 14.62 0.85 5.73
C ASN A 230 13.55 -0.19 6.11
N SER A 231 13.97 -1.38 6.51
CA SER A 231 13.07 -2.42 7.02
C SER A 231 12.29 -1.94 8.26
N LEU A 232 13.00 -1.40 9.24
CA LEU A 232 12.43 -0.90 10.49
C LEU A 232 11.56 0.36 10.29
N ILE A 233 11.90 1.23 9.33
CA ILE A 233 11.06 2.38 8.95
C ILE A 233 9.76 1.91 8.31
N ARG A 234 9.79 0.96 7.36
CA ARG A 234 8.55 0.44 6.76
C ARG A 234 7.68 -0.28 7.79
N LEU A 235 8.30 -0.99 8.74
CA LEU A 235 7.57 -1.60 9.85
C LEU A 235 6.81 -0.57 10.68
N SER A 236 7.33 0.65 10.89
CA SER A 236 6.58 1.67 11.64
C SER A 236 5.29 2.09 10.91
N VAL A 237 5.35 2.24 9.59
CA VAL A 237 4.18 2.53 8.73
C VAL A 237 3.14 1.40 8.78
N PHE A 238 3.56 0.14 8.78
CA PHE A 238 2.61 -0.97 8.94
C PHE A 238 1.82 -0.88 10.25
N PHE A 239 2.46 -0.45 11.34
CA PHE A 239 1.80 -0.28 12.63
C PHE A 239 0.89 0.96 12.67
N HIS A 240 1.29 2.04 12.00
CA HIS A 240 0.43 3.19 11.73
C HIS A 240 -0.87 2.74 11.04
N GLU A 241 -0.76 2.10 9.89
CA GLU A 241 -1.92 1.65 9.11
C GLU A 241 -2.77 0.62 9.85
N ALA A 242 -2.14 -0.27 10.61
CA ALA A 242 -2.83 -1.22 11.46
C ALA A 242 -3.65 -0.53 12.57
N ARG A 243 -3.24 0.64 13.07
CA ARG A 243 -4.05 1.39 14.05
C ARG A 243 -5.38 1.83 13.45
N HIS A 244 -5.43 2.13 12.15
CA HIS A 244 -6.69 2.41 11.48
C HIS A 244 -7.66 1.22 11.49
N SER A 245 -7.23 -0.01 11.82
CA SER A 245 -8.13 -1.15 12.00
C SER A 245 -8.83 -1.19 13.36
N ASP A 246 -8.51 -0.29 14.28
CA ASP A 246 -9.10 -0.23 15.63
C ASP A 246 -10.25 0.80 15.73
N GLY A 247 -10.84 0.87 16.93
CA GLY A 247 -11.79 1.91 17.30
C GLY A 247 -13.26 1.51 17.19
N ASN A 248 -14.10 2.22 17.93
CA ASN A 248 -15.54 2.00 18.01
C ASN A 248 -16.28 3.33 18.18
N GLY A 249 -17.58 3.36 17.87
CA GLY A 249 -18.41 4.56 17.97
C GLY A 249 -17.77 5.72 17.22
N ASP A 250 -17.40 6.76 17.97
CA ASP A 250 -16.91 8.03 17.43
C ASP A 250 -15.49 8.05 16.91
N ASN A 251 -14.70 7.04 17.28
CA ASN A 251 -13.31 6.94 16.86
C ASN A 251 -13.05 5.67 16.04
N VAL A 252 -14.12 5.06 15.50
CA VAL A 252 -13.97 3.90 14.61
C VAL A 252 -12.98 4.21 13.50
N THR A 253 -12.11 3.28 13.15
CA THR A 253 -11.02 3.46 12.18
C THR A 253 -9.91 4.47 12.53
N PHE A 254 -9.93 5.08 13.72
CA PHE A 254 -8.95 6.11 14.13
C PHE A 254 -8.62 7.10 13.00
N PRO A 255 -9.61 7.84 12.47
CA PRO A 255 -9.38 8.71 11.34
C PRO A 255 -8.41 9.82 11.73
N HIS A 256 -7.62 10.27 10.77
CA HIS A 256 -6.91 11.53 10.93
C HIS A 256 -7.89 12.70 11.05
N ALA A 257 -7.47 13.72 11.77
CA ALA A 257 -8.10 15.01 11.87
C ALA A 257 -7.47 15.98 10.85
N MET A 258 -8.26 16.98 10.44
CA MET A 258 -7.76 18.09 9.65
C MET A 258 -6.72 18.86 10.46
N CYS A 259 -5.56 19.09 9.85
CA CYS A 259 -4.49 19.87 10.47
C CYS A 259 -4.86 21.37 10.48
N PRO A 260 -4.60 22.08 11.59
CA PRO A 260 -4.95 23.49 11.74
C PRO A 260 -4.07 24.41 10.90
N ASP A 261 -4.49 25.68 10.74
CA ASP A 261 -3.84 26.67 9.88
C ASP A 261 -2.35 26.93 10.19
N TRP A 262 -1.95 26.72 11.44
CA TRP A 262 -0.56 26.92 11.90
C TRP A 262 0.35 25.72 11.64
N HIS A 263 -0.18 24.58 11.17
CA HIS A 263 0.55 23.35 10.96
C HIS A 263 1.09 23.24 9.53
N ASP A 264 2.21 22.55 9.33
CA ASP A 264 2.84 22.38 8.00
C ASP A 264 1.92 21.68 7.00
N TYR A 265 1.04 20.80 7.50
CA TYR A 265 0.04 20.08 6.71
C TYR A 265 -1.34 20.73 6.74
N ARG A 266 -1.45 22.04 7.05
CA ARG A 266 -2.73 22.76 7.18
C ARG A 266 -3.76 22.38 6.10
N GLY A 267 -5.00 22.17 6.53
CA GLY A 267 -6.12 21.81 5.66
C GLY A 267 -6.15 20.35 5.20
N ASN A 268 -5.09 19.55 5.43
CA ASN A 268 -5.09 18.12 5.10
C ASN A 268 -5.49 17.28 6.31
N TYR A 269 -6.11 16.11 6.06
CA TYR A 269 -6.40 15.09 7.08
C TYR A 269 -5.15 14.27 7.40
N SER A 270 -4.19 14.93 8.03
CA SER A 270 -2.84 14.39 8.27
C SER A 270 -2.38 14.55 9.71
N CYS A 271 -3.31 14.85 10.62
CA CYS A 271 -3.06 15.03 12.04
C CYS A 271 -3.85 14.04 12.88
N ASP A 272 -3.50 13.84 14.14
CA ASP A 272 -4.25 13.02 15.08
C ASP A 272 -4.88 13.88 16.18
N SER A 273 -6.18 13.67 16.41
CA SER A 273 -6.89 14.21 17.58
C SER A 273 -6.91 13.25 18.78
N SER A 274 -6.22 12.13 18.64
CA SER A 274 -6.18 11.03 19.61
C SER A 274 -4.76 10.81 20.12
N ALA A 275 -4.61 10.73 21.45
CA ALA A 275 -3.32 10.47 22.10
C ALA A 275 -2.82 9.03 21.92
N ASN A 276 -3.59 8.17 21.25
CA ASN A 276 -3.22 6.83 20.83
C ASN A 276 -3.59 6.58 19.36
N GLY A 277 -3.57 7.66 18.57
CA GLY A 277 -3.79 7.62 17.13
C GLY A 277 -2.65 7.00 16.34
N PRO A 278 -2.82 6.84 15.02
CA PRO A 278 -1.86 6.22 14.13
C PRO A 278 -0.48 6.89 14.14
N TYR A 279 -0.38 8.22 14.11
CA TYR A 279 0.91 8.93 14.16
C TYR A 279 1.59 8.81 15.52
N VAL A 280 0.80 8.69 16.61
CA VAL A 280 1.38 8.35 17.92
C VAL A 280 1.97 6.95 17.90
N VAL A 281 1.28 5.98 17.30
CA VAL A 281 1.82 4.63 17.11
C VAL A 281 3.09 4.67 16.25
N ASP A 282 3.10 5.39 15.13
CA ASP A 282 4.26 5.50 14.25
C ASP A 282 5.48 6.09 14.97
N SER A 283 5.30 7.21 15.69
CA SER A 283 6.39 7.84 16.46
C SER A 283 6.96 6.92 17.55
N ILE A 284 6.11 6.16 18.25
CA ILE A 284 6.54 5.15 19.23
C ILE A 284 7.34 4.05 18.55
N MET A 285 6.85 3.55 17.41
CA MET A 285 7.54 2.50 16.66
C MET A 285 8.89 3.01 16.16
N LEU A 286 8.97 4.18 15.52
CA LEU A 286 10.22 4.78 15.05
C LEU A 286 11.22 4.99 16.19
N ARG A 287 10.77 5.54 17.33
CA ARG A 287 11.60 5.77 18.51
C ARG A 287 12.23 4.48 19.03
N ASN A 288 11.41 3.44 19.18
CA ASN A 288 11.84 2.17 19.78
C ASN A 288 12.61 1.31 18.76
N LEU A 289 12.11 1.15 17.54
CA LEU A 289 12.78 0.39 16.46
C LEU A 289 14.15 0.95 16.11
N ARG A 290 14.38 2.26 16.21
CA ARG A 290 15.71 2.85 16.04
C ARG A 290 16.76 2.18 16.93
N SER A 291 16.40 1.72 18.14
CA SER A 291 17.34 1.01 19.02
C SER A 291 17.72 -0.40 18.54
N ALA A 292 16.91 -1.00 17.65
CA ALA A 292 17.23 -2.27 16.98
C ALA A 292 18.17 -2.09 15.77
N CYS A 293 18.46 -0.85 15.37
CA CYS A 293 19.28 -0.51 14.20
C CYS A 293 20.79 -0.61 14.52
N VAL A 294 21.27 -1.82 14.87
CA VAL A 294 22.68 -2.05 15.21
C VAL A 294 23.55 -1.85 13.97
N GLY A 295 24.55 -0.95 14.06
CA GLY A 295 25.47 -0.66 12.97
C GLY A 295 24.94 0.33 11.92
N CYS A 296 23.78 0.95 12.16
CA CYS A 296 23.25 1.97 11.27
C CYS A 296 24.11 3.24 11.29
N SER A 297 24.27 3.82 10.11
CA SER A 297 24.98 5.07 9.86
C SER A 297 24.31 6.26 10.53
N ASN A 298 25.06 7.34 10.72
CA ASN A 298 24.49 8.60 11.22
C ASN A 298 23.34 9.10 10.34
N THR A 299 23.43 8.94 9.02
CA THR A 299 22.36 9.33 8.09
C THR A 299 21.08 8.56 8.39
N GLU A 300 21.15 7.23 8.53
CA GLU A 300 19.99 6.40 8.86
C GLU A 300 19.37 6.81 10.21
N ILE A 301 20.20 7.02 11.23
CA ILE A 301 19.73 7.47 12.56
C ILE A 301 19.06 8.83 12.51
N GLN A 302 19.57 9.77 11.70
CA GLN A 302 18.92 11.08 11.52
C GLN A 302 17.61 10.95 10.73
N THR A 303 17.52 10.06 9.73
CA THR A 303 16.26 9.77 9.04
C THR A 303 15.20 9.24 10.00
N PHE A 304 15.53 8.30 10.90
CA PHE A 304 14.60 7.87 11.96
C PHE A 304 14.08 9.04 12.79
N LYS A 305 14.99 9.93 13.22
CA LYS A 305 14.61 11.10 14.03
C LYS A 305 13.73 12.07 13.27
N ALA A 306 13.99 12.26 11.98
CA ALA A 306 13.18 13.13 11.13
C ALA A 306 11.77 12.57 10.96
N PHE A 307 11.62 11.28 10.63
CA PHE A 307 10.30 10.65 10.54
C PHE A 307 9.58 10.61 11.90
N GLN A 308 10.32 10.35 12.99
CA GLN A 308 9.75 10.40 14.33
C GLN A 308 9.21 11.80 14.64
N ALA A 309 9.98 12.86 14.35
CA ALA A 309 9.56 14.24 14.59
C ALA A 309 8.37 14.65 13.72
N ASP A 310 8.31 14.17 12.46
CA ASP A 310 7.17 14.39 11.58
C ASP A 310 5.89 13.69 12.10
N ALA A 311 6.01 12.46 12.61
CA ALA A 311 4.88 11.79 13.24
C ALA A 311 4.45 12.48 14.55
N GLU A 312 5.39 12.93 15.38
CA GLU A 312 5.10 13.65 16.62
C GLU A 312 4.45 15.02 16.39
N SER A 313 4.84 15.76 15.34
CA SER A 313 4.29 17.09 15.03
C SER A 313 2.81 17.03 14.66
N ARG A 314 2.36 15.91 14.11
CA ARG A 314 0.98 15.66 13.67
C ARG A 314 0.01 15.39 14.82
N LEU A 315 0.46 15.27 16.06
CA LEU A 315 -0.42 15.14 17.22
C LEU A 315 -0.96 16.50 17.66
N LEU A 316 -2.29 16.67 17.62
CA LEU A 316 -2.91 17.95 17.95
C LEU A 316 -2.91 18.21 19.48
N PRO A 317 -2.76 19.48 19.90
CA PRO A 317 -2.94 19.87 21.29
C PRO A 317 -4.33 19.47 21.82
N GLY A 318 -4.40 18.97 23.06
CA GLY A 318 -5.66 18.53 23.66
C GLY A 318 -6.14 17.15 23.22
N SER A 319 -5.31 16.40 22.47
CA SER A 319 -5.61 15.02 22.08
C SER A 319 -5.88 14.14 23.30
N THR A 320 -6.93 13.31 23.20
CA THR A 320 -7.38 12.43 24.28
C THR A 320 -7.21 10.97 23.90
N TYR A 321 -7.02 10.11 24.89
CA TYR A 321 -6.98 8.67 24.67
C TYR A 321 -8.35 8.16 24.24
N LYS A 322 -8.41 7.34 23.19
CA LYS A 322 -9.65 6.79 22.61
C LYS A 322 -9.71 5.27 22.78
N ASP A 323 -10.92 4.73 22.82
CA ASP A 323 -11.16 3.29 22.93
C ASP A 323 -10.67 2.57 21.67
N ILE A 324 -9.79 1.58 21.81
CA ILE A 324 -9.20 0.84 20.70
C ILE A 324 -9.98 -0.41 20.32
N ARG A 325 -10.99 -0.81 21.10
CA ARG A 325 -11.78 -2.01 20.80
C ARG A 325 -12.43 -1.86 19.43
N PRO A 326 -12.32 -2.87 18.55
CA PRO A 326 -12.90 -2.76 17.22
C PRO A 326 -14.42 -2.78 17.34
N GLU A 327 -15.09 -1.91 16.61
CA GLU A 327 -16.50 -2.09 16.34
C GLU A 327 -16.72 -3.40 15.58
N GLN A 328 -17.73 -4.14 15.99
CA GLN A 328 -18.20 -5.33 15.30
C GLN A 328 -19.64 -5.09 14.90
N ILE A 329 -19.90 -5.19 13.60
CA ILE A 329 -21.28 -5.32 13.13
C ILE A 329 -21.70 -6.76 13.44
N PRO A 330 -22.80 -6.97 14.16
CA PRO A 330 -23.30 -8.30 14.49
C PRO A 330 -23.66 -9.15 13.27
#